data_AF-A0A7J9WQR8-F1
#
_entry.id   AF-A0A7J9WQR8-F1
#
_cell.length_a   1.000
_cell.length_b   1.000
_cell.length_c   1.000
_cell.angle_alpha   90.00
_cell.angle_beta   90.00
_cell.angle_gamma   90.00
#
_symmetry.space_group_name_H-M   'P 1'
#
loop_
_entity.id
_entity.type
_entity.pdbx_description
1 polymer ?
#
loop_
_entity_poly.entity_id
_entity_poly.type
_entity_poly.pdbx_seq_one_letter_code
_entity_poly.pdbx_strand_id
1 'polypeptide(L)'
;PLLWLAGTHGIALEAHQQNGVVELEGGYPAGFRYRDNQGYYFKASHADRLRRWLPDLSAESDTICDDAVADERFGYYLGINHLLGLIGALGGTGLVSEHHLLGDLDQHLTAIAETWASPPPLVDTLRHAERLRSKANLLTRLHDMDELVGPLATQSVYADLINPLVAARGHAERPS
;
A
#
# COMPACT_ATOMS: atom_id res chain seq x y z
N PRO A 1 -3.50 4.52 -10.59
CA PRO A 1 -2.89 5.83 -10.26
C PRO A 1 -1.88 5.80 -9.11
N LEU A 2 -2.24 5.23 -7.95
CA LEU A 2 -1.39 5.21 -6.75
C LEU A 2 -0.06 4.49 -6.97
N LEU A 3 -0.10 3.28 -7.56
CA LEU A 3 1.11 2.54 -7.92
C LEU A 3 1.99 3.30 -8.92
N TRP A 4 1.37 4.03 -9.86
CA TRP A 4 2.09 4.81 -10.86
C TRP A 4 2.79 6.01 -10.23
N LEU A 5 2.14 6.73 -9.31
CA LEU A 5 2.76 7.81 -8.53
C LEU A 5 3.95 7.29 -7.73
N ALA A 6 3.80 6.15 -7.06
CA ALA A 6 4.88 5.55 -6.26
C ALA A 6 6.05 5.11 -7.14
N GLY A 7 5.80 4.37 -8.22
CA GLY A 7 6.84 3.80 -9.07
C GLY A 7 7.48 4.82 -10.02
N THR A 8 6.68 5.70 -10.63
CA THR A 8 7.17 6.68 -11.60
C THR A 8 7.70 7.93 -10.93
N HIS A 9 7.03 8.41 -9.87
CA HIS A 9 7.31 9.71 -9.26
C HIS A 9 7.98 9.63 -7.87
N GLY A 10 8.01 8.47 -7.23
CA GLY A 10 8.48 8.34 -5.85
C GLY A 10 7.52 8.99 -4.85
N ILE A 11 6.24 9.12 -5.20
CA ILE A 11 5.20 9.71 -4.34
C ILE A 11 4.35 8.57 -3.77
N ALA A 12 4.50 8.30 -2.48
CA ALA A 12 3.80 7.25 -1.76
C ALA A 12 2.68 7.86 -0.90
N LEU A 13 1.42 7.64 -1.29
CA LEU A 13 0.26 8.14 -0.55
C LEU A 13 -0.16 7.15 0.54
N GLU A 14 -0.50 7.63 1.75
CA GLU A 14 -1.15 6.84 2.81
C GLU A 14 -2.61 6.58 2.47
N ALA A 15 -2.86 5.93 1.32
CA ALA A 15 -4.18 5.66 0.80
C ALA A 15 -4.84 4.45 1.49
N HIS A 16 -4.92 4.47 2.82
CA HIS A 16 -5.74 3.52 3.58
C HIS A 16 -7.23 3.74 3.30
N GLN A 17 -8.10 2.85 3.78
CA GLN A 17 -9.53 2.87 3.45
C GLN A 17 -10.20 4.23 3.72
N GLN A 18 -9.89 4.87 4.85
CA GLN A 18 -10.49 6.17 5.19
C GLN A 18 -10.01 7.33 4.28
N ASN A 19 -8.83 7.21 3.64
CA ASN A 19 -8.26 8.22 2.74
C ASN A 19 -8.66 7.99 1.27
N GLY A 20 -9.37 6.91 0.98
CA GLY A 20 -9.94 6.62 -0.33
C GLY A 20 -11.45 6.87 -0.38
N VAL A 21 -11.90 7.63 -1.37
CA VAL A 21 -13.32 7.78 -1.70
C VAL A 21 -13.55 7.20 -3.08
N VAL A 22 -14.32 6.12 -3.15
CA VAL A 22 -14.72 5.49 -4.41
C VAL A 22 -15.99 6.19 -4.91
N GLU A 23 -15.91 6.74 -6.11
CA GLU A 23 -17.08 7.31 -6.79
C GLU A 23 -17.83 6.17 -7.48
N LEU A 24 -19.14 6.08 -7.25
CA LEU A 24 -19.99 5.04 -7.82
C LEU A 24 -20.96 5.64 -8.84
N GLU A 25 -21.07 4.97 -9.99
CA GLU A 25 -22.09 5.24 -11.00
C GLU A 25 -22.82 3.94 -11.30
N GLY A 26 -24.16 3.93 -11.16
CA GLY A 26 -24.96 2.71 -11.33
C GLY A 26 -24.59 1.57 -10.36
N GLY A 27 -23.95 1.89 -9.23
CA GLY A 27 -23.49 0.90 -8.24
C GLY A 27 -22.09 0.33 -8.52
N TYR A 28 -21.42 0.75 -9.60
CA TYR A 28 -20.08 0.31 -9.96
C TYR A 28 -19.03 1.41 -9.75
N PRO A 29 -17.77 1.07 -9.41
CA PRO A 29 -16.69 2.04 -9.34
C PRO A 29 -16.48 2.77 -10.66
N ALA A 30 -16.65 4.09 -10.64
CA ALA A 30 -16.43 4.99 -11.78
C ALA A 30 -15.22 5.93 -11.56
N GLY A 31 -14.77 6.06 -10.32
CA GLY A 31 -13.65 6.94 -9.98
C GLY A 31 -13.09 6.69 -8.59
N PHE A 32 -11.96 7.31 -8.32
CA PHE A 32 -11.30 7.30 -7.03
C PHE A 32 -10.77 8.70 -6.71
N ARG A 33 -11.06 9.18 -5.50
CA ARG A 33 -10.48 10.40 -4.93
C ARG A 33 -9.67 10.01 -3.71
N TYR A 34 -8.42 10.45 -3.70
CA TYR A 34 -7.62 10.45 -2.49
C TYR A 34 -7.88 11.74 -1.72
N ARG A 35 -7.94 11.66 -0.40
CA ARG A 35 -7.98 12.80 0.53
C ARG A 35 -6.92 12.60 1.61
N ASP A 36 -6.65 13.68 2.35
CA ASP A 36 -5.56 13.86 3.32
C ASP A 36 -4.37 14.63 2.72
N ASN A 37 -3.94 15.68 3.41
CA ASN A 37 -2.83 16.56 3.03
C ASN A 37 -1.60 16.39 3.94
N GLN A 38 -1.64 15.45 4.88
CA GLN A 38 -0.52 15.11 5.76
C GLN A 38 -0.03 13.66 5.53
N GLY A 39 -0.89 12.76 5.08
CA GLY A 39 -0.56 11.34 4.86
C GLY A 39 0.12 11.02 3.53
N TYR A 40 1.30 11.57 3.23
CA TYR A 40 2.10 11.15 2.06
C TYR A 40 3.61 11.32 2.24
N TYR A 41 4.37 10.53 1.48
CA TYR A 41 5.83 10.51 1.51
C TYR A 41 6.45 10.72 0.13
N PHE A 42 7.59 11.41 0.12
CA PHE A 42 8.46 11.51 -1.05
C PHE A 42 9.71 10.66 -0.82
N LYS A 43 9.98 9.74 -1.75
CA LYS A 43 11.21 8.94 -1.73
C LYS A 43 12.44 9.83 -1.90
N ALA A 44 13.42 9.69 -1.02
CA ALA A 44 14.69 10.44 -1.08
C ALA A 44 15.35 10.32 -2.47
N SER A 45 15.33 9.15 -3.09
CA SER A 45 15.88 8.92 -4.43
C SER A 45 15.23 9.75 -5.54
N HIS A 46 14.01 10.26 -5.32
CA HIS A 46 13.23 11.02 -6.28
C HIS A 46 13.13 12.52 -5.94
N ALA A 47 13.61 12.92 -4.77
CA ALA A 47 13.46 14.27 -4.23
C ALA A 47 14.01 15.35 -5.18
N ASP A 48 15.20 15.16 -5.75
CA ASP A 48 15.81 16.15 -6.64
C ASP A 48 15.03 16.37 -7.93
N ARG A 49 14.36 15.33 -8.44
CA ARG A 49 13.47 15.50 -9.59
C ARG A 49 12.20 16.25 -9.19
N LEU A 50 11.61 15.93 -8.04
CA LEU A 50 10.42 16.60 -7.54
C LEU A 50 10.70 18.09 -7.24
N ARG A 51 11.89 18.42 -6.72
CA ARG A 51 12.34 19.81 -6.50
C ARG A 51 12.42 20.65 -7.77
N ARG A 52 12.61 20.03 -8.94
CA ARG A 52 12.53 20.75 -10.22
C ARG A 52 11.12 21.25 -10.55
N TRP A 53 10.09 20.63 -9.97
CA TRP A 53 8.70 21.06 -10.14
C TRP A 53 8.20 21.91 -8.97
N LEU A 54 8.63 21.58 -7.74
CA LEU A 54 8.30 22.29 -6.53
C LEU A 54 9.60 22.58 -5.75
N PRO A 55 10.25 23.74 -5.96
CA PRO A 55 11.54 24.05 -5.34
C PRO A 55 11.56 23.92 -3.81
N ASP A 56 10.47 24.34 -3.15
CA ASP A 56 10.32 24.29 -1.69
C ASP A 56 9.75 22.95 -1.19
N LEU A 57 9.91 21.87 -1.97
CA LEU A 57 9.44 20.53 -1.62
C LEU A 57 9.91 20.14 -0.21
N SER A 58 8.95 19.81 0.65
CA SER A 58 9.19 19.34 2.02
C SER A 58 9.83 20.36 2.97
N ALA A 59 9.89 21.65 2.59
CA ALA A 59 10.47 22.69 3.45
C ALA A 59 9.72 22.85 4.78
N GLU A 60 8.40 22.67 4.79
CA GLU A 60 7.55 22.81 5.98
C GLU A 60 7.00 21.47 6.49
N SER A 61 6.97 20.43 5.65
CA SER A 61 6.22 19.20 5.92
C SER A 61 7.06 18.01 6.37
N ASP A 62 8.39 18.06 6.22
CA ASP A 62 9.31 16.94 6.54
C ASP A 62 8.87 15.56 5.99
N THR A 63 8.31 15.59 4.77
CA THR A 63 7.70 14.45 4.06
C THR A 63 8.68 13.62 3.23
N ILE A 64 9.93 14.04 3.10
CA ILE A 64 10.96 13.25 2.42
C ILE A 64 11.50 12.21 3.40
N CYS A 65 11.49 10.94 3.00
CA CYS A 65 12.04 9.86 3.81
C CYS A 65 12.83 8.85 2.97
N ASP A 66 13.55 7.97 3.67
CA ASP A 66 14.24 6.85 3.03
C ASP A 66 13.25 6.02 2.22
N ASP A 67 13.67 5.63 1.01
CA ASP A 67 12.86 4.85 0.08
C ASP A 67 12.25 3.60 0.73
N ALA A 68 13.04 2.89 1.53
CA ALA A 68 12.59 1.68 2.23
C ALA A 68 11.49 1.96 3.26
N VAL A 69 11.54 3.11 3.94
CA VAL A 69 10.48 3.54 4.87
C VAL A 69 9.23 3.87 4.08
N ALA A 70 9.36 4.66 3.00
CA ALA A 70 8.22 4.99 2.14
C ALA A 70 7.55 3.74 1.56
N ASP A 71 8.35 2.76 1.11
CA ASP A 71 7.88 1.49 0.57
C ASP A 71 7.21 0.61 1.62
N GLU A 72 7.74 0.52 2.85
CA GLU A 72 7.10 -0.22 3.94
C GLU A 72 5.74 0.40 4.32
N ARG A 73 5.68 1.74 4.45
CA ARG A 73 4.44 2.45 4.80
C ARG A 73 3.40 2.34 3.68
N PHE A 74 3.81 2.54 2.42
CA PHE A 74 2.94 2.34 1.26
C PHE A 74 2.46 0.89 1.14
N GLY A 75 3.37 -0.04 1.42
CA GLY A 75 3.16 -1.47 1.66
C GLY A 75 1.94 -1.75 2.50
N TYR A 76 1.97 -1.23 3.72
CA TYR A 76 0.90 -1.38 4.69
C TYR A 76 -0.38 -0.67 4.26
N TYR A 77 -0.34 0.61 3.91
CA TYR A 77 -1.55 1.39 3.71
C TYR A 77 -2.33 0.99 2.47
N LEU A 78 -1.67 0.87 1.32
CA LEU A 78 -2.33 0.47 0.09
C LEU A 78 -2.47 -1.06 0.00
N GLY A 79 -1.38 -1.80 0.25
CA GLY A 79 -1.39 -3.25 0.09
C GLY A 79 -2.30 -3.95 1.11
N ILE A 80 -2.06 -3.70 2.39
CA ILE A 80 -2.71 -4.47 3.47
C ILE A 80 -4.01 -3.82 3.91
N ASN A 81 -3.95 -2.58 4.40
CA ASN A 81 -5.09 -1.89 5.00
C ASN A 81 -6.20 -1.64 3.96
N HIS A 82 -5.82 -1.29 2.73
CA HIS A 82 -6.78 -1.03 1.66
C HIS A 82 -7.14 -2.28 0.84
N LEU A 83 -6.23 -2.79 0.00
CA LEU A 83 -6.56 -3.81 -1.01
C LEU A 83 -6.94 -5.15 -0.36
N LEU A 84 -6.08 -5.70 0.49
CA LEU A 84 -6.38 -6.95 1.19
C LEU A 84 -7.55 -6.78 2.17
N GLY A 85 -7.67 -5.62 2.83
CA GLY A 85 -8.81 -5.29 3.68
C GLY A 85 -10.14 -5.30 2.91
N LEU A 86 -10.18 -4.74 1.69
CA LEU A 86 -11.36 -4.76 0.83
C LEU A 86 -11.70 -6.19 0.38
N ILE A 87 -10.69 -6.97 -0.04
CA ILE A 87 -10.85 -8.36 -0.44
C ILE A 87 -11.44 -9.20 0.71
N GLY A 88 -10.86 -9.08 1.92
CA GLY A 88 -11.34 -9.78 3.10
C GLY A 88 -12.77 -9.37 3.50
N ALA A 89 -13.12 -8.09 3.35
CA ALA A 89 -14.48 -7.62 3.63
C ALA A 89 -15.51 -8.22 2.65
N LEU A 90 -15.22 -8.21 1.34
CA LEU A 90 -16.09 -8.82 0.33
C LEU A 90 -16.19 -10.33 0.51
N GLY A 91 -15.04 -11.01 0.71
CA GLY A 91 -14.97 -12.45 0.97
C GLY A 91 -15.76 -12.87 2.21
N GLY A 92 -15.62 -12.13 3.31
CA GLY A 92 -16.32 -12.41 4.57
C GLY A 92 -17.84 -12.29 4.50
N THR A 93 -18.38 -11.54 3.52
CA THR A 93 -19.83 -11.49 3.27
C THR A 93 -20.35 -12.65 2.40
N GLY A 94 -19.46 -13.44 1.79
CA GLY A 94 -19.82 -14.53 0.90
C GLY A 94 -20.36 -14.09 -0.48
N LEU A 95 -20.32 -12.78 -0.79
CA LEU A 95 -20.74 -12.25 -2.10
C LEU A 95 -19.84 -12.78 -3.24
N VAL A 96 -18.57 -13.00 -2.94
CA VAL A 96 -17.56 -13.55 -3.86
C VAL A 96 -16.50 -14.28 -3.04
N SER A 97 -15.91 -15.33 -3.60
CA SER A 97 -14.81 -16.04 -2.95
C SER A 97 -13.59 -15.13 -2.79
N GLU A 98 -13.02 -15.09 -1.58
CA GLU A 98 -11.77 -14.37 -1.31
C GLU A 98 -10.63 -14.86 -2.23
N HIS A 99 -10.55 -16.16 -2.49
CA HIS A 99 -9.53 -16.73 -3.40
C HIS A 99 -9.67 -16.21 -4.83
N HIS A 100 -10.89 -15.95 -5.30
CA HIS A 100 -11.11 -15.41 -6.64
C HIS A 100 -10.59 -13.97 -6.72
N LEU A 101 -10.95 -13.13 -5.73
CA LEU A 101 -10.49 -11.75 -5.66
C LEU A 101 -8.97 -11.64 -5.49
N LEU A 102 -8.35 -12.55 -4.75
CA LEU A 102 -6.90 -12.66 -4.64
C LEU A 102 -6.27 -13.03 -5.99
N GLY A 103 -6.88 -13.94 -6.75
CA GLY A 103 -6.47 -14.26 -8.12
C GLY A 103 -6.51 -13.05 -9.05
N ASP A 104 -7.61 -12.29 -9.01
CA ASP A 104 -7.77 -11.06 -9.81
C ASP A 104 -6.69 -10.02 -9.47
N LEU A 105 -6.40 -9.86 -8.18
CA LEU A 105 -5.33 -8.97 -7.72
C LEU A 105 -3.95 -9.44 -8.24
N ASP A 106 -3.62 -10.73 -8.13
CA ASP A 106 -2.33 -11.26 -8.61
C ASP A 106 -2.19 -11.10 -10.13
N GLN A 107 -3.25 -11.34 -10.90
CA GLN A 107 -3.23 -11.12 -12.34
C GLN A 107 -3.00 -9.64 -12.68
N HIS A 108 -3.66 -8.72 -11.98
CA HIS A 108 -3.47 -7.29 -12.17
C HIS A 108 -2.03 -6.86 -11.84
N LEU A 109 -1.48 -7.33 -10.71
CA LEU A 109 -0.10 -7.04 -10.31
C LEU A 109 0.92 -7.66 -11.28
N THR A 110 0.64 -8.84 -11.83
CA THR A 110 1.47 -9.48 -12.87
C THR A 110 1.54 -8.60 -14.12
N ALA A 111 0.39 -8.14 -14.61
CA ALA A 111 0.35 -7.24 -15.76
C ALA A 111 1.14 -5.95 -15.51
N ILE A 112 1.06 -5.38 -14.32
CA ILE A 112 1.86 -4.20 -13.94
C ILE A 112 3.36 -4.53 -13.97
N ALA A 113 3.77 -5.64 -13.36
CA ALA A 113 5.18 -6.05 -13.31
C ALA A 113 5.78 -6.25 -14.70
N GLU A 114 5.00 -6.75 -15.65
CA GLU A 114 5.47 -7.04 -17.02
C GLU A 114 5.43 -5.83 -17.94
N THR A 115 4.48 -4.91 -17.76
CA THR A 115 4.20 -3.85 -18.75
C THR A 115 4.68 -2.47 -18.34
N TRP A 116 4.89 -2.21 -17.05
CA TRP A 116 5.29 -0.88 -16.59
C TRP A 116 6.81 -0.72 -16.65
N ALA A 117 7.27 0.46 -17.07
CA ALA A 117 8.69 0.80 -17.06
C ALA A 117 9.26 0.96 -15.63
N SER A 118 8.41 1.26 -14.64
CA SER A 118 8.81 1.48 -13.25
C SER A 118 7.72 1.03 -12.28
N PRO A 119 7.48 -0.29 -12.12
CA PRO A 119 6.58 -0.80 -11.11
C PRO A 119 7.16 -0.52 -9.71
N PRO A 120 6.36 -0.05 -8.73
CA PRO A 120 6.87 0.17 -7.38
C PRO A 120 7.16 -1.17 -6.67
N PRO A 121 8.08 -1.19 -5.68
CA PRO A 121 8.43 -2.41 -4.92
C PRO A 121 7.25 -3.14 -4.26
N LEU A 122 6.16 -2.40 -3.95
CA LEU A 122 4.91 -2.99 -3.45
C LEU A 122 4.37 -4.10 -4.37
N VAL A 123 4.51 -3.98 -5.69
CA VAL A 123 4.01 -4.98 -6.66
C VAL A 123 4.70 -6.31 -6.42
N ASP A 124 6.04 -6.29 -6.36
CA ASP A 124 6.84 -7.49 -6.10
C ASP A 124 6.59 -8.04 -4.68
N THR A 125 6.52 -7.15 -3.69
CA THR A 125 6.26 -7.51 -2.29
C THR A 125 4.95 -8.28 -2.13
N LEU A 126 3.84 -7.78 -2.70
CA LEU A 126 2.55 -8.49 -2.63
C LEU A 126 2.60 -9.81 -3.38
N ARG A 127 3.32 -9.90 -4.50
CA ARG A 127 3.38 -11.11 -5.32
C ARG A 127 4.33 -12.17 -4.82
N HIS A 128 5.37 -11.83 -4.06
CA HIS A 128 6.46 -12.79 -3.82
C HIS A 128 6.87 -12.90 -2.36
N ALA A 129 6.66 -11.87 -1.53
CA ALA A 129 7.05 -11.97 -0.13
C ALA A 129 6.15 -12.99 0.60
N GLU A 130 6.75 -13.96 1.30
CA GLU A 130 6.00 -14.92 2.13
C GLU A 130 5.25 -14.22 3.28
N ARG A 131 5.82 -13.11 3.76
CA ARG A 131 5.30 -12.34 4.88
C ARG A 131 5.23 -10.85 4.54
N LEU A 132 4.18 -10.19 5.01
CA LEU A 132 3.94 -8.76 4.81
C LEU A 132 4.08 -8.01 6.14
N ARG A 133 4.86 -6.93 6.14
CA ARG A 133 5.01 -6.02 7.28
C ARG A 133 3.74 -5.22 7.47
N SER A 134 3.06 -5.43 8.60
CA SER A 134 1.79 -4.79 8.91
C SER A 134 1.87 -4.00 10.21
N LYS A 135 1.28 -2.80 10.24
CA LYS A 135 1.22 -1.97 11.44
C LYS A 135 0.37 -2.67 12.49
N ALA A 136 0.96 -2.92 13.65
CA ALA A 136 0.32 -3.56 14.77
C ALA A 136 -0.24 -2.49 15.73
N ASN A 137 -1.40 -1.94 15.39
CA ASN A 137 -2.01 -0.85 16.17
C ASN A 137 -2.22 -1.22 17.64
N LEU A 138 -2.67 -2.44 17.94
CA LEU A 138 -2.88 -2.89 19.32
C LEU A 138 -1.55 -2.97 20.11
N LEU A 139 -0.49 -3.52 19.52
CA LEU A 139 0.83 -3.60 20.16
C LEU A 139 1.43 -2.20 20.33
N THR A 140 1.28 -1.34 19.32
CA THR A 140 1.75 0.05 19.37
C THR A 140 1.13 0.79 20.56
N ARG A 141 -0.19 0.61 20.79
CA ARG A 141 -0.89 1.18 21.95
C ARG A 141 -0.50 0.51 23.27
N LEU A 142 -0.28 -0.80 23.28
CA LEU A 142 0.22 -1.50 24.47
C LEU A 142 1.60 -0.98 24.91
N HIS A 143 2.44 -0.57 23.96
CA HIS A 143 3.75 0.02 24.23
C HIS A 143 3.70 1.53 24.52
N ASP A 144 2.52 2.13 24.63
CA ASP A 144 2.30 3.56 24.91
C ASP A 144 3.06 4.49 23.95
N MET A 145 3.20 4.06 22.69
CA MET A 145 3.90 4.82 21.67
C MET A 145 3.01 5.93 21.12
N ASP A 146 3.54 7.16 21.12
CA ASP A 146 2.89 8.29 20.48
C ASP A 146 3.33 8.39 19.01
N GLU A 147 2.41 8.06 18.11
CA GLU A 147 2.65 8.10 16.67
C GLU A 147 2.81 9.51 16.11
N LEU A 148 2.57 10.55 16.92
CA LEU A 148 2.78 11.95 16.55
C LEU A 148 4.16 12.48 16.99
N VAL A 149 4.95 11.66 17.72
CA VAL A 149 6.22 12.07 18.30
C VAL A 149 7.32 11.09 17.94
N GLY A 150 8.34 11.60 17.25
CA GLY A 150 9.57 10.86 16.93
C GLY A 150 9.71 10.47 15.46
N PRO A 151 10.80 9.77 15.09
CA PRO A 151 11.07 9.43 13.70
C PRO A 151 10.00 8.50 13.12
N LEU A 152 9.60 8.77 11.87
CA LEU A 152 8.64 7.99 11.09
C LEU A 152 8.92 6.48 11.08
N ALA A 153 10.20 6.10 11.11
CA ALA A 153 10.64 4.70 11.15
C ALA A 153 10.29 3.99 12.47
N THR A 154 10.22 4.71 13.58
CA THR A 154 10.12 4.15 14.94
C THR A 154 8.81 4.47 15.66
N GLN A 155 7.90 5.22 15.03
CA GLN A 155 6.66 5.68 15.66
C GLN A 155 5.61 4.57 15.88
N SER A 156 5.76 3.40 15.26
CA SER A 156 4.79 2.30 15.38
C SER A 156 5.45 0.93 15.37
N VAL A 157 4.80 -0.03 16.02
CA VAL A 157 5.21 -1.44 15.99
C VAL A 157 4.64 -2.10 14.73
N TYR A 158 5.48 -2.90 14.08
CA TYR A 158 5.11 -3.69 12.90
C TYR A 158 5.30 -5.18 13.18
N ALA A 159 4.31 -5.97 12.77
CA ALA A 159 4.29 -7.42 12.87
C ALA A 159 4.18 -8.04 11.48
N ASP A 160 4.64 -9.28 11.34
CA ASP A 160 4.58 -9.99 10.07
C ASP A 160 3.28 -10.78 9.93
N LEU A 161 2.55 -10.54 8.85
CA LEU A 161 1.40 -11.33 8.43
C LEU A 161 1.80 -12.34 7.36
N ILE A 162 1.17 -13.52 7.33
CA ILE A 162 1.29 -14.42 6.19
C ILE A 162 0.67 -13.72 4.97
N ASN A 163 1.37 -13.73 3.83
CA ASN A 163 0.86 -13.13 2.61
C ASN A 163 -0.28 -13.99 2.03
N PRO A 164 -1.55 -13.52 2.02
CA PRO A 164 -2.66 -14.31 1.51
C PRO A 164 -2.56 -14.56 0.00
N LEU A 165 -1.89 -13.67 -0.75
CA LEU A 165 -1.71 -13.81 -2.20
C LEU A 165 -0.77 -14.97 -2.55
N VAL A 166 0.29 -15.17 -1.75
CA VAL A 166 1.22 -16.30 -1.89
C VAL A 166 0.57 -17.58 -1.38
N ALA A 167 -0.10 -17.53 -0.24
CA ALA A 167 -0.81 -18.68 0.32
C ALA A 167 -1.88 -19.24 -0.65
N ALA A 168 -2.70 -18.37 -1.24
CA ALA A 168 -3.74 -18.77 -2.18
C ALA A 168 -3.19 -19.45 -3.46
N ARG A 169 -2.05 -18.98 -3.98
CA ARG A 169 -1.37 -19.63 -5.13
C ARG A 169 -0.84 -21.02 -4.78
N GLY A 170 -0.23 -21.17 -3.61
CA GLY A 170 0.23 -22.47 -3.12
C GLY A 170 -0.91 -23.49 -2.94
N HIS A 171 -2.15 -23.04 -2.76
CA HIS A 171 -3.33 -23.90 -2.76
C HIS A 171 -3.80 -24.31 -4.17
N ALA A 172 -3.68 -23.42 -5.16
CA ALA A 172 -4.04 -23.70 -6.55
C ALA A 172 -3.08 -24.70 -7.23
N GLU A 173 -1.82 -24.75 -6.80
CA GLU A 173 -0.78 -25.61 -7.39
C GLU A 173 -0.75 -27.05 -6.83
N ARG A 174 -1.54 -27.37 -5.80
CA ARG A 174 -1.63 -28.75 -5.28
C ARG A 174 -2.72 -29.52 -6.05
N PRO A 175 -2.37 -30.62 -6.76
CA PRO A 175 -3.38 -31.46 -7.39
C PRO A 175 -4.26 -32.11 -6.31
N SER A 176 -5.57 -32.10 -6.56
CA SER A 176 -6.61 -32.77 -5.76
C SER A 176 -6.43 -34.27 -5.69
#